data_AF-A0A2N7VE24-F1
#
_entry.id   AF-A0A2N7VE24-F1
#
_cell.length_a   1.000
_cell.length_b   1.000
_cell.length_c   1.000
_cell.angle_alpha   90.00
_cell.angle_beta   90.00
_cell.angle_gamma   90.00
#
_symmetry.space_group_name_H-M   'P 1'
#
loop_
_entity.id
_entity.type
_entity.pdbx_description
1 polymer ?
#
loop_
_entity_poly.entity_id
_entity_poly.type
_entity_poly.pdbx_seq_one_letter_code
_entity_poly.pdbx_strand_id
1 'polypeptide(L)'
;MERLIANIVNGQFGETDVDLLLIKLREFAGRHRIFREVADFVAHNDARDRGIFNETIEAITLSLRFLHDYSFKKQSLNLLEPFPSYIKKMLKYQADRCDASELRGMFRATPERMKSRIEKLLSEDKATRTCTLSKGAGTETLDAIRFLANAIRVTPAFESHQFHDELMEILNENHFKFDQTALSNQSKKISLCILTLLNGAKFNFDAMHSASCRIHCQNLSVMQSITIIDNNGRPLTTPTGESHGNLLLHGHVDFANDFGNTITWVFPVFDPHLAVSDWCDDSIYRRDVSEGGYVRRHADFSGTLGVNDAFRLYRVAE
;
A
#
# COMPACT_ATOMS: atom_id res chain seq x y z
N MET A 1 28.33 6.72 11.18
CA MET A 1 26.87 6.92 11.23
C MET A 1 26.52 8.40 11.30
N GLU A 2 27.11 9.14 12.23
CA GLU A 2 26.85 10.59 12.42
C GLU A 2 26.99 11.44 11.15
N ARG A 3 28.03 11.22 10.33
CA ARG A 3 28.18 11.93 9.04
C ARG A 3 27.01 11.70 8.08
N LEU A 4 26.47 10.48 8.02
CA LEU A 4 25.33 10.15 7.16
C LEU A 4 24.07 10.87 7.64
N ILE A 5 23.83 10.85 8.96
CA ILE A 5 22.71 11.58 9.56
C ILE A 5 22.85 13.08 9.29
N ALA A 6 24.05 13.65 9.47
CA ALA A 6 24.31 15.07 9.20
C ALA A 6 24.06 15.44 7.74
N ASN A 7 24.50 14.60 6.78
CA ASN A 7 24.22 14.80 5.36
C ASN A 7 22.71 14.84 5.09
N ILE A 8 21.97 13.87 5.65
CA ILE A 8 20.52 13.79 5.49
C ILE A 8 19.86 15.05 6.05
N VAL A 9 20.15 15.40 7.31
CA VAL A 9 19.62 16.59 8.00
C VAL A 9 19.88 17.88 7.20
N ASN A 10 21.05 18.00 6.59
CA ASN A 10 21.43 19.15 5.77
C ASN A 10 20.87 19.12 4.34
N GLY A 11 20.10 18.09 3.97
CA GLY A 11 19.54 17.93 2.63
C GLY A 11 20.58 17.57 1.55
N GLN A 12 21.77 17.12 1.95
CA GLN A 12 22.90 16.75 1.10
C GLN A 12 23.01 15.21 0.97
N PHE A 13 21.95 14.59 0.49
CA PHE A 13 21.83 13.14 0.40
C PHE A 13 21.15 12.72 -0.90
N GLY A 14 21.29 11.46 -1.28
CA GLY A 14 20.53 10.83 -2.35
C GLY A 14 19.90 9.50 -1.94
N GLU A 15 19.40 8.74 -2.90
CA GLU A 15 18.78 7.44 -2.66
C GLU A 15 19.72 6.46 -1.94
N THR A 16 20.99 6.40 -2.36
CA THR A 16 22.02 5.54 -1.75
C THR A 16 22.29 5.87 -0.29
N ASP A 17 22.17 7.13 0.12
CA ASP A 17 22.33 7.53 1.52
C ASP A 17 21.15 7.05 2.37
N VAL A 18 19.92 7.08 1.84
CA VAL A 18 18.73 6.55 2.52
C VAL A 18 18.80 5.04 2.63
N ASP A 19 19.20 4.34 1.57
CA ASP A 19 19.51 2.91 1.59
C ASP A 19 20.52 2.58 2.71
N LEU A 20 21.67 3.26 2.71
CA LEU A 20 22.70 3.06 3.72
C LEU A 20 22.23 3.37 5.15
N LEU A 21 21.33 4.36 5.31
CA LEU A 21 20.72 4.69 6.60
C LEU A 21 19.87 3.52 7.09
N LEU A 22 19.01 3.00 6.22
CA LEU A 22 18.11 1.89 6.50
C LEU A 22 18.90 0.64 6.91
N ILE A 23 19.94 0.27 6.15
CA ILE A 23 20.80 -0.87 6.46
C ILE A 23 21.46 -0.72 7.83
N LYS A 24 22.00 0.46 8.15
CA LYS A 24 22.72 0.71 9.40
C LYS A 24 21.81 0.81 10.62
N LEU A 25 20.65 1.41 10.47
CA LEU A 25 19.68 1.52 11.57
C LEU A 25 18.86 0.26 11.77
N ARG A 26 18.90 -0.69 10.82
CA ARG A 26 18.13 -1.92 10.87
C ARG A 26 18.25 -2.64 12.19
N GLU A 27 19.47 -2.85 12.71
CA GLU A 27 19.69 -3.57 13.97
C GLU A 27 19.09 -2.87 15.19
N PHE A 28 18.98 -1.54 15.13
CA PHE A 28 18.44 -0.69 16.18
C PHE A 28 16.91 -0.55 16.15
N ALA A 29 16.23 -1.12 15.13
CA ALA A 29 14.80 -0.95 14.96
C ALA A 29 13.96 -1.50 16.13
N GLY A 30 14.45 -2.50 16.88
CA GLY A 30 13.77 -2.98 18.09
C GLY A 30 12.28 -3.28 17.89
N ARG A 31 11.41 -2.44 18.49
CA ARG A 31 9.94 -2.53 18.42
C ARG A 31 9.29 -1.79 17.24
N HIS A 32 10.06 -1.03 16.48
CA HIS A 32 9.64 -0.16 15.39
C HIS A 32 9.44 -0.98 14.12
N ARG A 33 8.23 -1.53 13.97
CA ARG A 33 7.93 -2.54 12.94
C ARG A 33 7.89 -1.94 11.54
N ILE A 34 7.46 -0.69 11.37
CA ILE A 34 7.35 -0.04 10.06
C ILE A 34 8.75 0.30 9.53
N PHE A 35 9.61 0.85 10.38
CA PHE A 35 11.00 1.08 10.04
C PHE A 35 11.70 -0.23 9.70
N ARG A 36 11.51 -1.26 10.54
CA ARG A 36 12.08 -2.59 10.30
C ARG A 36 11.62 -3.19 8.99
N GLU A 37 10.34 -3.05 8.63
CA GLU A 37 9.80 -3.51 7.33
C GLU A 37 10.57 -2.92 6.16
N VAL A 38 10.74 -1.59 6.13
CA VAL A 38 11.45 -0.90 5.04
C VAL A 38 12.94 -1.21 5.05
N ALA A 39 13.57 -1.30 6.22
CA ALA A 39 14.99 -1.63 6.33
C ALA A 39 15.30 -3.09 5.95
N ASP A 40 14.44 -4.03 6.34
CA ASP A 40 14.51 -5.42 5.90
C ASP A 40 14.26 -5.50 4.40
N PHE A 41 13.40 -4.61 3.85
CA PHE A 41 13.13 -4.50 2.42
C PHE A 41 14.43 -4.31 1.62
N VAL A 42 15.15 -3.26 1.97
CA VAL A 42 16.36 -2.81 1.28
C VAL A 42 17.51 -3.82 1.42
N ALA A 43 17.63 -4.46 2.58
CA ALA A 43 18.75 -5.37 2.84
C ALA A 43 18.65 -6.75 2.16
N HIS A 44 17.48 -7.15 1.66
CA HIS A 44 17.26 -8.46 1.07
C HIS A 44 16.35 -8.35 -0.16
N ASN A 45 16.87 -8.25 -1.39
CA ASN A 45 15.99 -8.10 -2.56
C ASN A 45 15.26 -9.39 -3.00
N ASP A 46 15.03 -10.31 -2.06
CA ASP A 46 14.32 -11.56 -2.28
C ASP A 46 12.80 -11.35 -2.25
N ALA A 47 12.08 -12.25 -2.91
CA ALA A 47 10.63 -12.26 -2.85
C ALA A 47 10.13 -12.46 -1.41
N ARG A 48 9.19 -11.62 -0.99
CA ARG A 48 8.75 -11.50 0.40
C ARG A 48 7.69 -12.53 0.77
N ASP A 49 7.91 -13.19 1.89
CA ASP A 49 7.02 -14.19 2.50
C ASP A 49 6.56 -13.80 3.92
N ARG A 50 6.96 -12.62 4.40
CA ARG A 50 6.66 -12.08 5.74
C ARG A 50 6.75 -10.56 5.75
N GLY A 51 6.25 -9.94 6.83
CA GLY A 51 6.29 -8.50 7.03
C GLY A 51 4.93 -7.82 6.86
N ILE A 52 4.87 -6.52 7.18
CA ILE A 52 3.64 -5.72 7.13
C ILE A 52 3.08 -5.63 5.71
N PHE A 53 3.95 -5.48 4.69
CA PHE A 53 3.50 -5.48 3.30
C PHE A 53 2.95 -6.83 2.88
N ASN A 54 3.62 -7.92 3.27
CA ASN A 54 3.14 -9.28 3.00
C ASN A 54 1.78 -9.53 3.66
N GLU A 55 1.63 -9.20 4.96
CA GLU A 55 0.36 -9.30 5.69
C GLU A 55 -0.76 -8.47 5.02
N THR A 56 -0.45 -7.26 4.55
CA THR A 56 -1.41 -6.35 3.89
C THR A 56 -1.87 -6.88 2.53
N ILE A 57 -0.91 -7.31 1.69
CA ILE A 57 -1.21 -7.85 0.37
C ILE A 57 -1.94 -9.19 0.49
N GLU A 58 -1.55 -10.03 1.45
CA GLU A 58 -2.24 -11.30 1.74
C GLU A 58 -3.68 -11.05 2.22
N ALA A 59 -3.90 -10.08 3.10
CA ALA A 59 -5.23 -9.73 3.60
C ALA A 59 -6.21 -9.40 2.46
N ILE A 60 -5.77 -8.57 1.52
CA ILE A 60 -6.56 -8.18 0.35
C ILE A 60 -6.74 -9.37 -0.58
N THR A 61 -5.68 -10.14 -0.82
CA THR A 61 -5.70 -11.37 -1.61
C THR A 61 -6.76 -12.37 -1.11
N LEU A 62 -6.78 -12.66 0.19
CA LEU A 62 -7.75 -13.58 0.78
C LEU A 62 -9.19 -13.04 0.67
N SER A 63 -9.35 -11.73 0.73
CA SER A 63 -10.65 -11.06 0.60
C SER A 63 -11.16 -11.09 -0.84
N LEU A 64 -10.27 -10.95 -1.83
CA LEU A 64 -10.59 -11.13 -3.26
C LEU A 64 -10.93 -12.58 -3.57
N ARG A 65 -10.19 -13.53 -3.01
CA ARG A 65 -10.53 -14.96 -3.11
C ARG A 65 -11.91 -15.23 -2.54
N PHE A 66 -12.25 -14.68 -1.38
CA PHE A 66 -13.59 -14.81 -0.80
C PHE A 66 -14.68 -14.20 -1.68
N LEU A 67 -14.47 -13.00 -2.21
CA LEU A 67 -15.39 -12.36 -3.16
C LEU A 67 -15.62 -13.23 -4.39
N HIS A 68 -14.56 -13.81 -4.94
CA HIS A 68 -14.64 -14.72 -6.08
C HIS A 68 -15.43 -15.99 -5.75
N ASP A 69 -15.06 -16.68 -4.65
CA ASP A 69 -15.61 -17.98 -4.30
C ASP A 69 -17.07 -17.91 -3.82
N TYR A 70 -17.47 -16.81 -3.17
CA TYR A 70 -18.81 -16.68 -2.59
C TYR A 70 -19.69 -15.67 -3.33
N SER A 71 -19.22 -14.45 -3.56
CA SER A 71 -20.06 -13.40 -4.16
C SER A 71 -20.27 -13.60 -5.67
N PHE A 72 -19.20 -13.81 -6.44
CA PHE A 72 -19.31 -14.00 -7.89
C PHE A 72 -19.98 -15.31 -8.27
N LYS A 73 -19.69 -16.39 -7.53
CA LYS A 73 -20.35 -17.70 -7.73
C LYS A 73 -21.76 -17.77 -7.11
N LYS A 74 -22.25 -16.68 -6.51
CA LYS A 74 -23.55 -16.59 -5.81
C LYS A 74 -23.74 -17.69 -4.75
N GLN A 75 -22.66 -18.09 -4.10
CA GLN A 75 -22.65 -19.06 -3.01
C GLN A 75 -22.70 -18.32 -1.67
N SER A 76 -23.54 -18.77 -0.74
CA SER A 76 -23.51 -18.28 0.62
C SER A 76 -22.49 -19.06 1.45
N LEU A 77 -21.78 -18.36 2.33
CA LEU A 77 -20.94 -19.04 3.33
C LEU A 77 -21.84 -19.78 4.33
N ASN A 78 -21.84 -21.12 4.27
CA ASN A 78 -22.53 -21.96 5.24
C ASN A 78 -21.63 -22.22 6.45
N LEU A 79 -21.90 -21.56 7.57
CA LEU A 79 -21.13 -21.72 8.81
C LEU A 79 -21.50 -23.00 9.61
N LEU A 80 -22.52 -23.74 9.18
CA LEU A 80 -22.91 -25.02 9.80
C LEU A 80 -22.10 -26.21 9.27
N GLU A 81 -21.42 -26.04 8.14
CA GLU A 81 -20.57 -27.03 7.51
C GLU A 81 -19.09 -26.62 7.60
N PRO A 82 -18.14 -27.56 7.46
CA PRO A 82 -16.73 -27.20 7.32
C PRO A 82 -16.52 -26.28 6.11
N PHE A 83 -15.80 -25.18 6.31
CA PHE A 83 -15.48 -24.21 5.27
C PHE A 83 -13.95 -24.01 5.15
N PRO A 84 -13.41 -23.45 4.06
CA PRO A 84 -11.97 -23.32 3.89
C PRO A 84 -11.28 -22.52 5.01
N SER A 85 -10.14 -22.99 5.52
CA SER A 85 -9.47 -22.37 6.67
C SER A 85 -8.91 -20.97 6.39
N TYR A 86 -8.68 -20.63 5.12
CA TYR A 86 -8.24 -19.28 4.73
C TYR A 86 -9.25 -18.19 5.15
N ILE A 87 -10.54 -18.53 5.28
CA ILE A 87 -11.58 -17.58 5.71
C ILE A 87 -11.32 -17.11 7.14
N LYS A 88 -10.85 -18.00 8.02
CA LYS A 88 -10.46 -17.63 9.39
C LYS A 88 -9.32 -16.60 9.37
N LYS A 89 -8.29 -16.83 8.54
CA LYS A 89 -7.16 -15.91 8.38
C LYS A 89 -7.61 -14.57 7.80
N MET A 90 -8.46 -14.59 6.77
CA MET A 90 -9.08 -13.40 6.18
C MET A 90 -9.85 -12.57 7.21
N LEU A 91 -10.72 -13.18 8.02
CA LEU A 91 -11.50 -12.48 9.03
C LEU A 91 -10.61 -11.78 10.06
N LYS A 92 -9.50 -12.41 10.46
CA LYS A 92 -8.52 -11.80 11.38
C LYS A 92 -7.87 -10.57 10.77
N TYR A 93 -7.50 -10.62 9.49
CA TYR A 93 -6.95 -9.47 8.80
C TYR A 93 -7.96 -8.35 8.59
N GLN A 94 -9.22 -8.68 8.28
CA GLN A 94 -10.28 -7.67 8.19
C GLN A 94 -10.51 -6.97 9.53
N ALA A 95 -10.41 -7.69 10.65
CA ALA A 95 -10.52 -7.09 11.98
C ALA A 95 -9.41 -6.07 12.27
N ASP A 96 -8.17 -6.32 11.83
CA ASP A 96 -7.04 -5.38 11.96
C ASP A 96 -7.19 -4.12 11.11
N ARG A 97 -8.00 -4.20 10.05
CA ARG A 97 -8.19 -3.12 9.06
C ARG A 97 -9.51 -2.38 9.26
N CYS A 98 -10.31 -2.78 10.23
CA CYS A 98 -11.49 -2.03 10.65
C CYS A 98 -11.07 -0.82 11.48
N ASP A 99 -11.87 0.24 11.36
CA ASP A 99 -11.77 1.36 12.28
C ASP A 99 -12.09 0.88 13.71
N ALA A 100 -11.19 1.18 14.65
CA ALA A 100 -11.35 0.76 16.04
C ALA A 100 -12.60 1.36 16.70
N SER A 101 -13.03 2.56 16.28
CA SER A 101 -14.26 3.20 16.72
C SER A 101 -15.51 2.48 16.18
N GLU A 102 -15.47 2.00 14.94
CA GLU A 102 -16.55 1.22 14.31
C GLU A 102 -16.74 -0.11 15.05
N LEU A 103 -15.65 -0.86 15.28
CA LEU A 103 -15.70 -2.12 16.05
C LEU A 103 -16.18 -1.91 17.49
N ARG A 104 -15.76 -0.81 18.12
CA ARG A 104 -16.17 -0.47 19.48
C ARG A 104 -17.66 -0.10 19.54
N GLY A 105 -18.16 0.64 18.56
CA GLY A 105 -19.57 1.01 18.46
C GLY A 105 -20.50 -0.19 18.23
N MET A 106 -20.14 -1.07 17.30
CA MET A 106 -20.98 -2.20 16.90
C MET A 106 -20.86 -3.42 17.83
N PHE A 107 -19.64 -3.75 18.26
CA PHE A 107 -19.34 -5.02 18.95
C PHE A 107 -18.63 -4.84 20.29
N ARG A 108 -18.44 -3.59 20.77
CA ARG A 108 -17.72 -3.28 22.02
C ARG A 108 -16.33 -3.93 22.09
N ALA A 109 -15.68 -4.09 20.94
CA ALA A 109 -14.43 -4.81 20.78
C ALA A 109 -13.34 -3.92 20.17
N THR A 110 -12.08 -4.23 20.50
CA THR A 110 -10.91 -3.75 19.76
C THR A 110 -10.56 -4.76 18.65
N PRO A 111 -9.74 -4.41 17.65
CA PRO A 111 -9.22 -5.35 16.67
C PRO A 111 -8.63 -6.63 17.30
N GLU A 112 -7.81 -6.50 18.35
CA GLU A 112 -7.17 -7.63 19.03
C GLU A 112 -8.19 -8.54 19.73
N ARG A 113 -9.19 -7.93 20.40
CA ARG A 113 -10.28 -8.69 21.01
C ARG A 113 -11.11 -9.41 19.96
N MET A 114 -11.34 -8.78 18.81
CA MET A 114 -12.06 -9.40 17.69
C MET A 114 -11.27 -10.58 17.11
N LYS A 115 -9.97 -10.42 16.88
CA LYS A 115 -9.08 -11.53 16.47
C LYS A 115 -9.09 -12.68 17.46
N SER A 116 -8.98 -12.39 18.76
CA SER A 116 -9.03 -13.42 19.80
C SER A 116 -10.39 -14.13 19.82
N ARG A 117 -11.49 -13.39 19.61
CA ARG A 117 -12.84 -13.94 19.47
C ARG A 117 -12.90 -14.90 18.27
N ILE A 118 -12.46 -14.47 17.09
CA ILE A 118 -12.40 -15.30 15.86
C ILE A 118 -11.57 -16.57 16.11
N GLU A 119 -10.40 -16.44 16.74
CA GLU A 119 -9.50 -17.57 17.01
C GLU A 119 -10.15 -18.64 17.89
N LYS A 120 -10.89 -18.23 18.93
CA LYS A 120 -11.60 -19.13 19.85
C LYS A 120 -12.81 -19.79 19.19
N LEU A 121 -13.48 -19.08 18.30
CA LEU A 121 -14.75 -19.51 17.71
C LEU A 121 -14.56 -20.40 16.49
N LEU A 122 -13.49 -20.20 15.73
CA LEU A 122 -13.23 -20.96 14.51
C LEU A 122 -12.12 -21.97 14.79
N SER A 123 -12.50 -23.24 14.86
CA SER A 123 -11.55 -24.35 15.03
C SER A 123 -11.02 -24.78 13.67
N GLU A 124 -9.70 -24.85 13.53
CA GLU A 124 -9.05 -25.24 12.28
C GLU A 124 -8.59 -26.70 12.32
N ASP A 125 -8.93 -27.45 11.28
CA ASP A 125 -8.35 -28.75 10.99
C ASP A 125 -7.28 -28.58 9.91
N LYS A 126 -6.01 -28.71 10.33
CA LYS A 126 -4.85 -28.56 9.45
C LYS A 126 -4.72 -29.68 8.42
N ALA A 127 -5.27 -30.87 8.70
CA ALA A 127 -5.18 -32.00 7.77
C ALA A 127 -6.09 -31.79 6.57
N THR A 128 -7.30 -31.26 6.80
CA THR A 128 -8.28 -31.00 5.74
C THR A 128 -8.25 -29.55 5.23
N ARG A 129 -7.48 -28.65 5.87
CA ARG A 129 -7.45 -27.20 5.59
C ARG A 129 -8.84 -26.57 5.67
N THR A 130 -9.64 -27.03 6.63
CA THR A 130 -10.99 -26.54 6.88
C THR A 130 -11.12 -25.93 8.27
N CYS A 131 -12.12 -25.08 8.44
CA CYS A 131 -12.54 -24.50 9.69
C CYS A 131 -13.99 -24.88 9.98
N THR A 132 -14.31 -25.04 11.26
CA THR A 132 -15.67 -25.25 11.76
C THR A 132 -16.00 -24.22 12.84
N LEU A 133 -17.27 -23.87 12.95
CA LEU A 133 -17.77 -23.00 14.01
C LEU A 133 -17.91 -23.79 15.32
N SER A 134 -17.35 -23.26 16.41
CA SER A 134 -17.45 -23.86 17.74
C SER A 134 -18.90 -23.93 18.22
N LYS A 135 -19.27 -25.02 18.92
CA LYS A 135 -20.58 -25.16 19.56
C LYS A 135 -20.81 -24.01 20.56
N GLY A 136 -21.89 -23.26 20.39
CA GLY A 136 -22.24 -22.13 21.28
C GLY A 136 -21.95 -20.73 20.73
N ALA A 137 -21.63 -20.59 19.44
CA ALA A 137 -21.56 -19.27 18.80
C ALA A 137 -22.93 -18.58 18.82
N GLY A 138 -23.05 -17.48 19.59
CA GLY A 138 -24.25 -16.66 19.66
C GLY A 138 -24.48 -15.79 18.42
N THR A 139 -25.64 -15.12 18.34
CA THR A 139 -26.04 -14.25 17.21
C THR A 139 -25.05 -13.11 16.97
N GLU A 140 -24.60 -12.44 18.02
CA GLU A 140 -23.62 -11.33 17.95
C GLU A 140 -22.31 -11.76 17.27
N THR A 141 -21.90 -13.03 17.45
CA THR A 141 -20.72 -13.59 16.78
C THR A 141 -20.95 -13.74 15.28
N LEU A 142 -22.13 -14.25 14.88
CA LEU A 142 -22.48 -14.40 13.48
C LEU A 142 -22.56 -13.03 12.79
N ASP A 143 -23.08 -12.02 13.49
CA ASP A 143 -23.14 -10.65 13.00
C ASP A 143 -21.73 -10.05 12.83
N ALA A 144 -20.80 -10.32 13.75
CA ALA A 144 -19.40 -9.90 13.61
C ALA A 144 -18.71 -10.57 12.41
N ILE A 145 -18.91 -11.89 12.20
CA ILE A 145 -18.36 -12.60 11.04
C ILE A 145 -18.92 -12.02 9.74
N ARG A 146 -20.24 -11.79 9.68
CA ARG A 146 -20.90 -11.18 8.51
C ARG A 146 -20.36 -9.79 8.25
N PHE A 147 -20.25 -8.96 9.27
CA PHE A 147 -19.73 -7.61 9.16
C PHE A 147 -18.30 -7.57 8.60
N LEU A 148 -17.42 -8.46 9.08
CA LEU A 148 -16.05 -8.56 8.59
C LEU A 148 -15.97 -9.13 7.17
N ALA A 149 -16.87 -10.06 6.80
CA ALA A 149 -16.90 -10.67 5.48
C ALA A 149 -17.56 -9.78 4.40
N ASN A 150 -18.39 -8.81 4.78
CA ASN A 150 -19.22 -8.04 3.84
C ASN A 150 -18.49 -6.89 3.12
N ALA A 151 -17.28 -6.54 3.55
CA ALA A 151 -16.53 -5.44 2.93
C ALA A 151 -15.05 -5.77 2.82
N ILE A 152 -14.47 -5.48 1.66
CA ILE A 152 -13.02 -5.51 1.47
C ILE A 152 -12.46 -4.15 1.89
N ARG A 153 -11.84 -4.10 3.06
CA ARG A 153 -11.19 -2.87 3.54
C ARG A 153 -9.80 -2.72 2.95
N VAL A 154 -9.64 -1.69 2.13
CA VAL A 154 -8.39 -1.36 1.43
C VAL A 154 -7.81 -0.07 2.01
N THR A 155 -6.94 -0.21 2.99
CA THR A 155 -6.08 0.83 3.55
C THR A 155 -4.59 0.52 3.28
N PRO A 156 -3.72 1.54 3.17
CA PRO A 156 -2.28 1.32 3.12
C PRO A 156 -1.79 0.49 4.32
N ALA A 157 -0.65 -0.20 4.15
CA ALA A 157 0.05 -0.88 5.23
C ALA A 157 0.53 0.14 6.28
N PHE A 158 1.04 1.28 5.81
CA PHE A 158 1.37 2.45 6.60
C PHE A 158 1.44 3.70 5.73
N GLU A 159 1.46 4.85 6.38
CA GLU A 159 1.69 6.17 5.80
C GLU A 159 3.08 6.71 6.16
N SER A 160 3.59 7.66 5.38
CA SER A 160 4.96 8.20 5.57
C SER A 160 5.22 8.73 6.97
N HIS A 161 4.26 9.43 7.58
CA HIS A 161 4.44 10.00 8.92
C HIS A 161 4.78 8.92 9.96
N GLN A 162 4.15 7.74 9.88
CA GLN A 162 4.39 6.63 10.80
C GLN A 162 5.82 6.10 10.69
N PHE A 163 6.36 6.01 9.47
CA PHE A 163 7.77 5.66 9.27
C PHE A 163 8.71 6.72 9.84
N HIS A 164 8.43 8.00 9.61
CA HIS A 164 9.29 9.10 10.09
C HIS A 164 9.28 9.23 11.61
N ASP A 165 8.13 9.00 12.25
CA ASP A 165 8.00 8.94 13.69
C ASP A 165 8.87 7.82 14.27
N GLU A 166 8.77 6.61 13.72
CA GLU A 166 9.63 5.48 14.12
C GLU A 166 11.13 5.77 13.87
N LEU A 167 11.50 6.39 12.75
CA LEU A 167 12.89 6.79 12.49
C LEU A 167 13.41 7.77 13.55
N MET A 168 12.62 8.79 13.91
CA MET A 168 13.00 9.74 14.95
C MET A 168 13.14 9.07 16.32
N GLU A 169 12.21 8.17 16.67
CA GLU A 169 12.27 7.39 17.90
C GLU A 169 13.55 6.53 17.94
N ILE A 170 13.88 5.81 16.87
CA ILE A 170 15.12 5.02 16.76
C ILE A 170 16.35 5.89 17.00
N LEU A 171 16.43 7.05 16.35
CA LEU A 171 17.58 7.93 16.50
C LEU A 171 17.74 8.46 17.94
N ASN A 172 16.63 8.81 18.58
CA ASN A 172 16.59 9.31 19.95
C ASN A 172 16.92 8.22 20.99
N GLU A 173 16.28 7.05 20.88
CA GLU A 173 16.47 5.89 21.77
C GLU A 173 17.93 5.40 21.75
N ASN A 174 18.62 5.57 20.62
CA ASN A 174 20.03 5.19 20.45
C ASN A 174 21.01 6.36 20.59
N HIS A 175 20.55 7.50 21.10
CA HIS A 175 21.36 8.68 21.43
C HIS A 175 22.20 9.25 20.27
N PHE A 176 21.73 9.11 19.03
CA PHE A 176 22.34 9.81 17.90
C PHE A 176 22.09 11.31 18.01
N LYS A 177 23.10 12.12 17.63
CA LYS A 177 22.97 13.58 17.59
C LYS A 177 22.42 14.03 16.25
N PHE A 178 21.29 14.72 16.26
CA PHE A 178 20.68 15.31 15.07
C PHE A 178 19.74 16.47 15.44
N ASP A 179 19.43 17.32 14.47
CA ASP A 179 18.38 18.33 14.59
C ASP A 179 17.05 17.73 14.11
N GLN A 180 16.09 17.61 15.02
CA GLN A 180 14.80 16.99 14.75
C GLN A 180 13.95 17.79 13.76
N THR A 181 13.98 19.12 13.84
CA THR A 181 13.23 19.99 12.91
C THR A 181 13.84 19.90 11.52
N ALA A 182 15.16 19.96 11.42
CA ALA A 182 15.85 19.84 10.15
C ALA A 182 15.67 18.44 9.53
N LEU A 183 15.66 17.35 10.31
CA LEU A 183 15.33 16.01 9.81
C LEU A 183 13.88 15.93 9.30
N SER A 184 12.93 16.48 10.06
CA SER A 184 11.51 16.52 9.68
C SER A 184 11.29 17.24 8.34
N ASN A 185 12.05 18.31 8.07
CA ASN A 185 12.02 19.00 6.78
C ASN A 185 12.46 18.14 5.59
N GLN A 186 13.17 17.03 5.83
CA GLN A 186 13.61 16.09 4.79
C GLN A 186 12.69 14.88 4.65
N SER A 187 11.65 14.76 5.48
CA SER A 187 10.72 13.64 5.50
C SER A 187 10.19 13.28 4.10
N LYS A 188 9.74 14.27 3.33
CA LYS A 188 9.22 14.05 1.97
C LYS A 188 10.26 13.49 1.00
N LYS A 189 11.50 13.98 1.07
CA LYS A 189 12.61 13.48 0.25
C LYS A 189 12.97 12.04 0.62
N ILE A 190 13.02 11.73 1.92
CA ILE A 190 13.23 10.37 2.42
C ILE A 190 12.09 9.46 1.97
N SER A 191 10.83 9.90 2.06
CA SER A 191 9.67 9.15 1.55
C SER A 191 9.78 8.85 0.06
N LEU A 192 10.27 9.79 -0.74
CA LEU A 192 10.47 9.57 -2.18
C LEU A 192 11.52 8.49 -2.43
N CYS A 193 12.65 8.50 -1.72
CA CYS A 193 13.66 7.45 -1.82
C CYS A 193 13.12 6.09 -1.36
N ILE A 194 12.33 6.04 -0.29
CA ILE A 194 11.67 4.80 0.14
C ILE A 194 10.72 4.28 -0.94
N LEU A 195 9.97 5.18 -1.57
CA LEU A 195 9.05 4.84 -2.66
C LEU A 195 9.79 4.20 -3.85
N THR A 196 10.95 4.75 -4.25
CA THR A 196 11.77 4.18 -5.33
C THR A 196 12.39 2.85 -4.94
N LEU A 197 12.93 2.73 -3.71
CA LEU A 197 13.50 1.49 -3.20
C LEU A 197 12.48 0.35 -3.18
N LEU A 198 11.21 0.63 -2.86
CA LEU A 198 10.13 -0.37 -2.82
C LEU A 198 9.51 -0.70 -4.19
N ASN A 199 9.84 0.06 -5.24
CA ASN A 199 9.27 -0.14 -6.57
C ASN A 199 9.76 -1.45 -7.19
N GLY A 200 8.85 -2.30 -7.65
CA GLY A 200 9.18 -3.59 -8.24
C GLY A 200 9.38 -4.73 -7.23
N ALA A 201 9.19 -4.47 -5.92
CA ALA A 201 9.16 -5.49 -4.87
C ALA A 201 8.26 -6.67 -5.26
N LYS A 202 8.67 -7.91 -5.00
CA LYS A 202 7.88 -9.13 -5.27
C LYS A 202 7.48 -9.84 -3.98
N PHE A 203 6.32 -10.49 -3.99
CA PHE A 203 5.77 -11.21 -2.85
C PHE A 203 5.37 -12.62 -3.25
N ASN A 204 5.65 -13.58 -2.36
CA ASN A 204 5.28 -14.98 -2.51
C ASN A 204 4.13 -15.33 -1.57
N PHE A 205 3.08 -15.92 -2.12
CA PHE A 205 1.94 -16.45 -1.36
C PHE A 205 1.63 -17.85 -1.87
N ASP A 206 1.33 -18.78 -0.95
CA ASP A 206 1.07 -20.20 -1.26
C ASP A 206 -0.09 -20.46 -2.25
N ALA A 207 -0.91 -19.45 -2.57
CA ALA A 207 -2.15 -19.60 -3.32
C ALA A 207 -2.30 -18.68 -4.55
N MET A 208 -1.33 -17.80 -4.87
CA MET A 208 -1.45 -16.87 -6.00
C MET A 208 -0.16 -16.74 -6.81
N HIS A 209 -0.32 -16.53 -8.12
CA HIS A 209 0.75 -16.69 -9.11
C HIS A 209 1.78 -15.54 -9.12
N SER A 210 1.38 -14.32 -8.78
CA SER A 210 2.30 -13.19 -8.66
C SER A 210 1.71 -12.04 -7.87
N ALA A 211 2.53 -11.45 -7.00
CA ALA A 211 2.22 -10.18 -6.37
C ALA A 211 3.46 -9.28 -6.37
N SER A 212 3.27 -7.99 -6.63
CA SER A 212 4.36 -7.01 -6.66
C SER A 212 3.93 -5.61 -6.24
N CYS A 213 4.88 -4.75 -5.90
CA CYS A 213 4.61 -3.32 -5.70
C CYS A 213 5.04 -2.50 -6.91
N ARG A 214 4.28 -1.46 -7.25
CA ARG A 214 4.67 -0.46 -8.27
C ARG A 214 4.23 0.94 -7.86
N ILE A 215 5.03 1.93 -8.25
CA ILE A 215 4.66 3.34 -8.06
C ILE A 215 3.51 3.69 -9.00
N HIS A 216 2.53 4.41 -8.47
CA HIS A 216 1.37 4.93 -9.17
C HIS A 216 0.99 6.31 -8.63
N CYS A 217 -0.06 6.92 -9.20
CA CYS A 217 -0.73 8.09 -8.65
C CYS A 217 -2.24 7.89 -8.58
N GLN A 218 -2.91 8.76 -7.83
CA GLN A 218 -4.37 8.72 -7.64
C GLN A 218 -5.14 8.79 -8.97
N ASN A 219 -4.75 9.71 -9.87
CA ASN A 219 -5.36 9.84 -11.19
C ASN A 219 -4.31 9.70 -12.28
N LEU A 220 -4.31 8.59 -13.03
CA LEU A 220 -3.33 8.36 -14.11
C LEU A 220 -3.51 9.30 -15.30
N SER A 221 -4.74 9.75 -15.55
CA SER A 221 -5.07 10.64 -16.65
C SER A 221 -5.82 11.84 -16.11
N VAL A 222 -5.38 13.04 -16.48
CA VAL A 222 -6.10 14.27 -16.21
C VAL A 222 -6.25 15.07 -17.49
N MET A 223 -7.40 15.72 -17.63
CA MET A 223 -7.59 16.69 -18.69
C MET A 223 -6.77 17.93 -18.33
N GLN A 224 -5.85 18.35 -19.19
CA GLN A 224 -4.98 19.50 -18.91
C GLN A 224 -5.61 20.80 -19.41
N SER A 225 -6.18 20.77 -20.61
CA SER A 225 -6.87 21.90 -21.20
C SER A 225 -7.92 21.48 -22.22
N ILE A 226 -8.86 22.38 -22.44
CA ILE A 226 -9.92 22.27 -23.44
C ILE A 226 -9.79 23.44 -24.38
N THR A 227 -9.87 23.19 -25.69
CA THR A 227 -10.00 24.27 -26.68
C THR A 227 -11.47 24.45 -27.05
N ILE A 228 -12.01 25.63 -26.77
CA ILE A 228 -13.40 26.00 -27.06
C ILE A 228 -13.37 27.05 -28.17
N ILE A 229 -14.24 26.92 -29.17
CA ILE A 229 -14.38 27.96 -30.19
C ILE A 229 -15.29 29.06 -29.65
N ASP A 230 -14.81 30.29 -29.61
CA ASP A 230 -15.60 31.44 -29.19
C ASP A 230 -16.65 31.85 -30.24
N ASN A 231 -17.52 32.80 -29.89
CA ASN A 231 -18.57 33.31 -30.79
C ASN A 231 -18.02 33.96 -32.08
N ASN A 232 -16.70 34.22 -32.16
CA ASN A 232 -16.02 34.79 -33.31
C ASN A 232 -15.22 33.74 -34.11
N GLY A 233 -15.36 32.45 -33.80
CA GLY A 233 -14.62 31.38 -34.46
C GLY A 233 -13.17 31.23 -33.99
N ARG A 234 -12.75 31.89 -32.90
CA ARG A 234 -11.38 31.81 -32.38
C ARG A 234 -11.26 30.68 -31.35
N PRO A 235 -10.21 29.84 -31.44
CA PRO A 235 -9.94 28.85 -30.41
C PRO A 235 -9.46 29.54 -29.11
N LEU A 236 -10.14 29.25 -28.00
CA LEU A 236 -9.78 29.63 -26.65
C LEU A 236 -9.40 28.37 -25.87
N THR A 237 -8.13 28.26 -25.47
CA THR A 237 -7.66 27.14 -24.63
C THR A 237 -7.80 27.49 -23.16
N THR A 238 -8.59 26.73 -22.41
CA THR A 238 -8.78 26.92 -20.96
C THR A 238 -8.18 25.75 -20.17
N PRO A 239 -7.39 26.01 -19.10
CA PRO A 239 -6.94 24.97 -18.19
C PRO A 239 -8.11 24.49 -17.32
N THR A 240 -8.12 23.20 -16.99
CA THR A 240 -9.20 22.57 -16.21
C THR A 240 -8.96 22.60 -14.70
N GLY A 241 -7.70 22.72 -14.27
CA GLY A 241 -7.30 22.61 -12.86
C GLY A 241 -7.29 21.18 -12.31
N GLU A 242 -7.48 20.14 -13.14
CA GLU A 242 -7.40 18.75 -12.69
C GLU A 242 -5.98 18.38 -12.24
N SER A 243 -5.89 17.47 -11.26
CA SER A 243 -4.63 17.04 -10.66
C SER A 243 -4.49 15.52 -10.64
N HIS A 244 -3.27 15.05 -10.89
CA HIS A 244 -2.89 13.65 -10.75
C HIS A 244 -2.95 13.15 -9.29
N GLY A 245 -3.08 14.09 -8.33
CA GLY A 245 -3.14 13.79 -6.91
C GLY A 245 -1.77 13.44 -6.34
N ASN A 246 -1.77 12.55 -5.34
CA ASN A 246 -0.55 12.06 -4.70
C ASN A 246 0.03 10.81 -5.40
N LEU A 247 1.34 10.66 -5.27
CA LEU A 247 2.06 9.41 -5.50
C LEU A 247 1.62 8.38 -4.46
N LEU A 248 1.58 7.11 -4.88
CA LEU A 248 1.22 5.96 -4.07
C LEU A 248 2.11 4.78 -4.45
N LEU A 249 2.45 3.92 -3.50
CA LEU A 249 2.91 2.57 -3.82
C LEU A 249 1.70 1.66 -3.87
N HIS A 250 1.47 1.03 -5.01
CA HIS A 250 0.39 0.07 -5.18
C HIS A 250 0.89 -1.36 -5.11
N GLY A 251 0.15 -2.22 -4.40
CA GLY A 251 0.23 -3.66 -4.55
C GLY A 251 -0.55 -4.09 -5.78
N HIS A 252 0.06 -4.93 -6.60
CA HIS A 252 -0.52 -5.58 -7.78
C HIS A 252 -0.61 -7.07 -7.48
N VAL A 253 -1.82 -7.62 -7.59
CA VAL A 253 -2.08 -9.05 -7.36
C VAL A 253 -2.78 -9.63 -8.58
N ASP A 254 -2.18 -10.65 -9.17
CA ASP A 254 -2.70 -11.33 -10.35
C ASP A 254 -3.45 -12.61 -9.95
N PHE A 255 -4.65 -12.80 -10.50
CA PHE A 255 -5.40 -14.04 -10.34
C PHE A 255 -6.04 -14.46 -11.66
N ALA A 256 -5.99 -15.77 -11.91
CA ALA A 256 -6.68 -16.38 -13.02
C ALA A 256 -8.17 -16.45 -12.70
N ASN A 257 -9.00 -15.98 -13.62
CA ASN A 257 -10.43 -16.21 -13.55
C ASN A 257 -10.81 -17.58 -14.15
N ASP A 258 -12.05 -17.99 -13.95
CA ASP A 258 -12.59 -19.25 -14.47
C ASP A 258 -12.58 -19.34 -16.02
N PHE A 259 -12.29 -18.24 -16.73
CA PHE A 259 -12.18 -18.17 -18.19
C PHE A 259 -10.72 -18.22 -18.69
N GLY A 260 -9.74 -18.42 -17.81
CA GLY A 260 -8.32 -18.47 -18.16
C GLY A 260 -7.66 -17.10 -18.40
N ASN A 261 -8.39 -16.00 -18.19
CA ASN A 261 -7.81 -14.65 -18.23
C ASN A 261 -7.20 -14.31 -16.87
N THR A 262 -6.08 -13.58 -16.89
CA THR A 262 -5.53 -12.99 -15.66
C THR A 262 -6.16 -11.62 -15.45
N ILE A 263 -6.72 -11.41 -14.27
CA ILE A 263 -7.17 -10.09 -13.84
C ILE A 263 -6.18 -9.62 -12.76
N THR A 264 -5.74 -8.36 -12.87
CA THR A 264 -4.84 -7.74 -11.90
C THR A 264 -5.64 -6.79 -11.02
N TRP A 265 -5.56 -6.98 -9.70
CA TRP A 265 -6.09 -6.00 -8.75
C TRP A 265 -4.98 -5.12 -8.23
N VAL A 266 -5.31 -3.85 -8.09
CA VAL A 266 -4.38 -2.78 -7.74
C VAL A 266 -4.94 -2.04 -6.54
N PHE A 267 -4.12 -1.83 -5.51
CA PHE A 267 -4.53 -1.16 -4.28
C PHE A 267 -3.34 -0.47 -3.61
N PRO A 268 -3.55 0.62 -2.85
CA PRO A 268 -2.46 1.29 -2.15
C PRO A 268 -1.93 0.44 -0.99
N VAL A 269 -0.61 0.34 -0.89
CA VAL A 269 0.11 -0.32 0.22
C VAL A 269 0.99 0.65 1.00
N PHE A 270 1.45 1.75 0.40
CA PHE A 270 2.15 2.82 1.09
C PHE A 270 1.73 4.17 0.51
N ASP A 271 1.35 5.10 1.39
CA ASP A 271 1.04 6.48 1.02
C ASP A 271 2.15 7.43 1.52
N PRO A 272 2.98 7.96 0.61
CA PRO A 272 4.04 8.88 0.96
C PRO A 272 3.55 10.33 1.20
N HIS A 273 2.30 10.67 0.86
CA HIS A 273 1.73 12.03 0.86
C HIS A 273 2.53 13.03 -0.01
N LEU A 274 2.94 12.60 -1.20
CA LEU A 274 3.72 13.40 -2.15
C LEU A 274 2.88 13.77 -3.38
N ALA A 275 2.57 15.05 -3.55
CA ALA A 275 1.85 15.53 -4.72
C ALA A 275 2.66 15.31 -6.01
N VAL A 276 2.03 14.69 -7.02
CA VAL A 276 2.68 14.38 -8.30
C VAL A 276 3.23 15.62 -8.99
N SER A 277 2.54 16.76 -8.88
CA SER A 277 2.97 18.05 -9.45
C SER A 277 4.32 18.55 -8.93
N ASP A 278 4.65 18.21 -7.68
CA ASP A 278 5.81 18.78 -6.99
C ASP A 278 7.00 17.82 -7.06
N TRP A 279 6.70 16.52 -7.08
CA TRP A 279 7.66 15.44 -6.88
C TRP A 279 7.94 14.60 -8.14
N CYS A 280 7.26 14.86 -9.26
CA CYS A 280 7.55 14.19 -10.54
C CYS A 280 8.15 15.14 -11.56
N ASP A 281 9.14 14.66 -12.29
CA ASP A 281 9.72 15.30 -13.46
C ASP A 281 8.80 15.16 -14.69
N ASP A 282 8.95 16.07 -15.66
CA ASP A 282 8.15 16.06 -16.89
C ASP A 282 8.30 14.77 -17.72
N SER A 283 9.42 14.04 -17.57
CA SER A 283 9.65 12.72 -18.18
C SER A 283 8.66 11.62 -17.76
N ILE A 284 7.98 11.78 -16.62
CA ILE A 284 6.94 10.84 -16.16
C ILE A 284 5.68 10.96 -17.03
N TYR A 285 5.49 12.06 -17.75
CA TYR A 285 4.22 12.36 -18.39
C TYR A 285 4.25 12.17 -19.90
N ARG A 286 3.14 11.66 -20.42
CA ARG A 286 2.81 11.64 -21.85
C ARG A 286 1.63 12.56 -22.10
N ARG A 287 1.56 13.17 -23.28
CA ARG A 287 0.45 14.04 -23.67
C ARG A 287 -0.24 13.45 -24.88
N ASP A 288 -1.55 13.34 -24.77
CA ASP A 288 -2.42 12.90 -25.85
C ASP A 288 -3.33 14.06 -26.24
N VAL A 289 -3.38 14.36 -27.53
CA VAL A 289 -4.27 15.37 -28.10
C VAL A 289 -5.35 14.63 -28.88
N SER A 290 -6.60 14.83 -28.48
CA SER A 290 -7.75 14.25 -29.19
C SER A 290 -8.19 15.14 -30.36
N GLU A 291 -8.91 14.55 -31.33
CA GLU A 291 -9.44 15.26 -32.50
C GLU A 291 -10.34 16.46 -32.14
N GLY A 292 -10.95 16.46 -30.95
CA GLY A 292 -11.75 17.57 -30.42
C GLY A 292 -10.96 18.70 -29.74
N GLY A 293 -9.62 18.68 -29.80
CA GLY A 293 -8.77 19.72 -29.20
C GLY A 293 -8.63 19.64 -27.68
N TYR A 294 -9.01 18.51 -27.07
CA TYR A 294 -8.73 18.21 -25.67
C TYR A 294 -7.31 17.69 -25.53
N VAL A 295 -6.55 18.27 -24.60
CA VAL A 295 -5.21 17.79 -24.23
C VAL A 295 -5.33 17.03 -22.91
N ARG A 296 -4.99 15.74 -22.93
CA ARG A 296 -4.83 14.94 -21.72
C ARG A 296 -3.37 14.75 -21.40
N ARG A 297 -3.06 14.82 -20.10
CA ARG A 297 -1.77 14.47 -19.55
C ARG A 297 -1.91 13.14 -18.83
N HIS A 298 -1.09 12.18 -19.23
CA HIS A 298 -1.05 10.83 -18.68
C HIS A 298 0.24 10.67 -17.88
N ALA A 299 0.15 10.32 -16.61
CA ALA A 299 1.31 9.94 -15.81
C ALA A 299 1.61 8.46 -16.06
N ASP A 300 2.85 8.15 -16.45
CA ASP A 300 3.29 6.81 -16.76
C ASP A 300 4.53 6.46 -15.94
N PHE A 301 4.35 5.47 -15.06
CA PHE A 301 5.36 4.97 -14.12
C PHE A 301 5.96 3.63 -14.58
N SER A 302 5.77 3.26 -15.85
CA SER A 302 6.40 2.07 -16.42
C SER A 302 7.90 2.27 -16.65
N GLY A 303 8.65 1.16 -16.56
CA GLY A 303 10.10 1.13 -16.75
C GLY A 303 10.88 1.39 -15.46
N THR A 304 12.15 1.73 -15.63
CA THR A 304 13.05 2.05 -14.51
C THR A 304 12.82 3.49 -14.06
N LEU A 305 12.60 3.67 -12.76
CA LEU A 305 12.38 4.97 -12.12
C LEU A 305 13.57 5.32 -11.23
N GLY A 306 13.87 6.61 -11.09
CA GLY A 306 14.91 7.10 -10.19
C GLY A 306 14.57 8.48 -9.63
N VAL A 307 15.44 8.99 -8.75
CA VAL A 307 15.37 10.36 -8.21
C VAL A 307 16.49 11.20 -8.80
N ASN A 308 16.16 12.36 -9.39
CA ASN A 308 17.16 13.27 -9.97
C ASN A 308 17.72 14.27 -8.94
N ASP A 309 18.68 15.11 -9.36
CA ASP A 309 19.33 16.11 -8.48
C ASP A 309 18.35 17.15 -7.90
N ALA A 310 17.21 17.38 -8.57
CA ALA A 310 16.14 18.24 -8.08
C ALA A 310 15.19 17.51 -7.11
N PHE A 311 15.51 16.28 -6.71
CA PHE A 311 14.69 15.42 -5.86
C PHE A 311 13.30 15.13 -6.45
N ARG A 312 13.24 14.94 -7.77
CA ARG A 312 12.03 14.53 -8.48
C ARG A 312 12.16 13.13 -9.03
N LEU A 313 11.06 12.39 -8.95
CA LEU A 313 10.89 11.11 -9.61
C LEU A 313 10.94 11.31 -11.13
N TYR A 314 11.80 10.56 -11.80
CA TYR A 314 11.94 10.63 -13.25
C TYR A 314 12.05 9.22 -13.84
N ARG A 315 11.84 9.11 -15.15
CA ARG A 315 12.06 7.87 -15.88
C ARG A 315 13.49 7.80 -16.38
N VAL A 316 14.21 6.74 -16.02
CA VAL A 316 15.57 6.50 -16.51
C VAL A 316 15.48 6.11 -17.99
N ALA A 317 16.20 6.83 -18.85
CA ALA A 317 16.32 6.45 -20.26
C ALA A 317 17.15 5.17 -20.36
N GLU A 318 16.58 4.14 -21.01
CA GLU A 318 17.26 2.88 -21.33
C GLU A 318 18.16 3.02 -22.57
#